data_AF-A0A6J2IBE2-F1
#
_entry.id   AF-A0A6J2IBE2-F1
#
_cell.length_a   1.000
_cell.length_b   1.000
_cell.length_c   1.000
_cell.angle_alpha   90.00
_cell.angle_beta   90.00
_cell.angle_gamma   90.00
#
_symmetry.space_group_name_H-M   'P 1'
#
loop_
_entity.id
_entity.type
_entity.pdbx_description
1 polymer ?
#
loop_
_entity_poly.entity_id
_entity_poly.type
_entity_poly.pdbx_seq_one_letter_code
_entity_poly.pdbx_strand_id
1 'polypeptide(L)'
;MCFLPGQVRGAPPHVGPAERSRSGAGRGAAGAAAARRGGAGSAERRLQPRGALARPRRPLPARTMPRRRGCLPPVLCALAALSLPLLLAAEPRAKSCSEVRRLYAAKGFSQSEAPSHEISGDHLKVCSQGYTCCSQEMEEKYSQQSKHDFRNAVVELSNHLQTMFSSRYKKFDEFFKELLENAEKSLNDMFVRTYGRLYMQNSELFKDLFVELKRYYVGGNVNLEEMLNEFWARLLERMFRLVNPQYHFTDEYLECVSKYTEQLKPFGDVPRKLKLQVTRAFVAARTFAQGLAVARDVVSKVSAVNPTPQGTRALLKMMYCPHCRGLVSVKPCYNYCFNVMRGCLANQGDLDAEWNIFMDSMLLVAERLEGPFNIESVMDPIDVKISDAIMNMQENSMQVSQKVFQGCGQPKTLAQGRTARSVSESGFSARFRPYNPEERPTTAAGTSLDRLVTDVKEKLKQAKKFWSSLPGNICNDEKMSVGTVNENECWNGSAKSRYDFAVTGNGLASQVNNPEVEVDITKPDMVIRRQIMALRVMTNKLKNAYSGNDVDFIDISEESSGEESGSGCELQQCSPEFEFNATEVTRNSNKSDKNVNTSAAARSGLSQAALLLSILFLAMQRQWR
;
A
#
# COMPACT_ATOMS: atom_id res chain seq x y z
N MET A 1 24.44 -71.88 -29.71
CA MET A 1 23.28 -72.05 -30.62
C MET A 1 22.71 -70.67 -30.83
N CYS A 2 23.07 -69.91 -31.87
CA CYS A 2 22.96 -70.18 -33.32
C CYS A 2 21.51 -70.10 -33.81
N PHE A 3 21.06 -68.94 -34.32
CA PHE A 3 20.74 -68.74 -35.75
C PHE A 3 20.19 -67.33 -36.06
N LEU A 4 20.77 -66.69 -37.08
CA LEU A 4 20.18 -65.70 -38.01
C LEU A 4 20.39 -66.31 -39.43
N PRO A 5 19.54 -66.08 -40.45
CA PRO A 5 19.65 -64.88 -41.30
C PRO A 5 18.39 -64.45 -42.13
N GLY A 6 18.53 -63.39 -42.96
CA GLY A 6 17.64 -63.02 -44.10
C GLY A 6 16.84 -61.71 -43.88
N GLN A 7 17.13 -60.54 -44.49
CA GLN A 7 16.99 -60.10 -45.92
C GLN A 7 15.54 -60.15 -46.46
N VAL A 8 15.01 -59.16 -47.21
CA VAL A 8 15.53 -58.53 -48.46
C VAL A 8 15.00 -57.08 -48.70
N ARG A 9 15.92 -56.18 -49.13
CA ARG A 9 15.84 -54.93 -49.99
C ARG A 9 14.63 -53.95 -49.99
N GLY A 10 15.00 -52.66 -50.05
CA GLY A 10 14.33 -51.56 -50.77
C GLY A 10 15.34 -50.43 -51.09
N ALA A 11 15.26 -49.75 -52.25
CA ALA A 11 16.30 -48.80 -52.72
C ALA A 11 15.71 -47.56 -53.45
N PRO A 12 16.46 -46.43 -53.59
CA PRO A 12 15.92 -45.10 -53.95
C PRO A 12 16.25 -44.63 -55.39
N PRO A 13 15.80 -43.42 -55.79
CA PRO A 13 16.38 -42.64 -56.88
C PRO A 13 17.11 -41.35 -56.42
N HIS A 14 18.02 -40.84 -57.27
CA HIS A 14 18.82 -39.62 -57.09
C HIS A 14 18.19 -38.35 -57.71
N VAL A 15 18.59 -37.16 -57.24
CA VAL A 15 18.70 -35.92 -58.06
C VAL A 15 19.92 -35.06 -57.62
N GLY A 16 20.59 -34.45 -58.60
CA GLY A 16 21.53 -33.30 -58.52
C GLY A 16 21.54 -32.60 -59.92
N PRO A 17 22.42 -31.61 -60.24
CA PRO A 17 23.59 -31.08 -59.52
C PRO A 17 23.74 -29.52 -59.52
N ALA A 18 24.89 -29.00 -59.01
CA ALA A 18 25.76 -27.86 -59.45
C ALA A 18 25.20 -26.58 -60.16
N GLU A 19 25.78 -25.36 -60.10
CA GLU A 19 26.87 -24.69 -59.32
C GLU A 19 26.92 -23.17 -59.66
N ARG A 20 27.43 -22.28 -58.76
CA ARG A 20 28.45 -21.22 -59.06
C ARG A 20 28.77 -20.22 -57.91
N SER A 21 30.06 -20.21 -57.49
CA SER A 21 31.01 -19.10 -57.19
C SER A 21 30.54 -17.61 -57.10
N ARG A 22 31.18 -16.67 -56.35
CA ARG A 22 32.49 -16.66 -55.63
C ARG A 22 32.70 -15.47 -54.64
N SER A 23 33.73 -15.58 -53.78
CA SER A 23 34.55 -14.55 -53.09
C SER A 23 33.94 -13.61 -52.02
N GLY A 24 34.66 -13.21 -50.95
CA GLY A 24 35.96 -13.71 -50.45
C GLY A 24 36.66 -12.86 -49.36
N ALA A 25 37.51 -13.50 -48.53
CA ALA A 25 38.44 -12.96 -47.50
C ALA A 25 37.82 -12.21 -46.27
N GLY A 26 38.44 -12.22 -45.06
CA GLY A 26 39.67 -12.89 -44.61
C GLY A 26 39.97 -12.76 -43.09
N ARG A 27 40.96 -13.55 -42.62
CA ARG A 27 41.54 -13.71 -41.26
C ARG A 27 41.86 -12.38 -40.52
N GLY A 28 42.06 -12.28 -39.19
CA GLY A 28 42.10 -13.23 -38.05
C GLY A 28 42.37 -12.44 -36.73
N ALA A 29 41.94 -12.87 -35.54
CA ALA A 29 42.60 -13.82 -34.61
C ALA A 29 43.66 -13.21 -33.62
N ALA A 30 43.25 -13.06 -32.34
CA ALA A 30 44.04 -13.03 -31.09
C ALA A 30 45.09 -11.92 -30.82
N GLY A 31 45.45 -11.71 -29.53
CA GLY A 31 46.70 -11.01 -29.13
C GLY A 31 46.63 -10.11 -27.88
N ALA A 32 47.02 -10.63 -26.72
CA ALA A 32 46.92 -10.00 -25.40
C ALA A 32 47.96 -8.89 -25.05
N ALA A 33 47.62 -8.10 -24.02
CA ALA A 33 48.47 -7.63 -22.90
C ALA A 33 49.39 -6.37 -22.96
N ALA A 34 49.34 -5.64 -21.83
CA ALA A 34 50.45 -5.05 -21.05
C ALA A 34 51.13 -3.68 -21.39
N ALA A 35 50.68 -2.66 -20.63
CA ALA A 35 51.47 -1.96 -19.58
C ALA A 35 52.36 -0.71 -19.88
N ARG A 36 52.64 0.00 -18.76
CA ARG A 36 53.52 1.19 -18.53
C ARG A 36 52.98 2.55 -19.04
N ARG A 37 53.33 3.73 -18.51
CA ARG A 37 53.86 4.31 -17.24
C ARG A 37 54.69 5.55 -17.65
N GLY A 38 54.37 6.73 -17.12
CA GLY A 38 55.18 7.96 -17.24
C GLY A 38 54.31 9.23 -17.25
N GLY A 39 54.75 10.38 -16.72
CA GLY A 39 55.94 10.62 -15.90
C GLY A 39 56.50 12.05 -16.01
N ALA A 40 56.59 12.77 -14.88
CA ALA A 40 57.24 14.08 -14.69
C ALA A 40 56.63 15.31 -15.41
N GLY A 41 57.09 16.51 -15.03
CA GLY A 41 56.65 17.81 -15.55
C GLY A 41 57.63 18.95 -15.18
N SER A 42 57.49 20.10 -15.85
CA SER A 42 58.32 21.34 -15.74
C SER A 42 57.74 22.40 -16.72
N ALA A 43 57.95 23.73 -16.62
CA ALA A 43 58.56 24.60 -15.60
C ALA A 43 57.91 26.02 -15.66
N GLU A 44 58.60 27.08 -15.23
CA GLU A 44 58.02 28.37 -14.77
C GLU A 44 58.75 29.62 -15.37
N ARG A 45 58.12 30.82 -15.30
CA ARG A 45 58.68 32.22 -15.41
C ARG A 45 58.81 32.84 -16.82
N ARG A 46 58.84 34.18 -17.07
CA ARG A 46 58.38 35.50 -16.46
C ARG A 46 58.53 36.57 -17.61
N LEU A 47 58.23 37.89 -17.57
CA LEU A 47 57.88 38.97 -16.60
C LEU A 47 56.45 39.54 -16.94
N GLN A 48 55.84 40.66 -16.47
CA GLN A 48 56.19 41.96 -15.80
C GLN A 48 56.87 43.07 -16.69
N PRO A 49 56.79 44.40 -16.38
CA PRO A 49 56.24 45.07 -15.17
C PRO A 49 55.38 46.38 -15.33
N ARG A 50 54.77 46.84 -14.20
CA ARG A 50 54.26 48.21 -13.85
C ARG A 50 53.08 48.84 -14.65
N GLY A 51 52.16 49.64 -14.08
CA GLY A 51 51.83 49.94 -12.66
C GLY A 51 51.37 51.39 -12.39
N ALA A 52 50.13 51.63 -11.89
CA ALA A 52 49.62 52.94 -11.38
C ALA A 52 48.38 52.79 -10.46
N LEU A 53 47.91 53.88 -9.83
CA LEU A 53 46.87 53.88 -8.76
C LEU A 53 45.81 55.01 -8.90
N ALA A 54 44.63 54.75 -8.29
CA ALA A 54 43.71 55.70 -7.60
C ALA A 54 42.59 56.51 -8.34
N ARG A 55 41.38 56.33 -7.77
CA ARG A 55 40.26 57.29 -7.52
C ARG A 55 39.23 57.63 -8.64
N PRO A 56 37.98 58.02 -8.25
CA PRO A 56 36.79 57.96 -9.11
C PRO A 56 36.38 59.31 -9.74
N ARG A 57 35.41 59.26 -10.68
CA ARG A 57 34.79 60.46 -11.31
C ARG A 57 33.38 60.75 -10.78
N ARG A 58 33.05 62.05 -10.74
CA ARG A 58 31.72 62.63 -10.42
C ARG A 58 30.94 62.96 -11.72
N PRO A 59 29.63 63.31 -11.64
CA PRO A 59 28.74 63.40 -12.81
C PRO A 59 28.94 64.63 -13.70
N LEU A 60 28.28 64.60 -14.88
CA LEU A 60 28.30 65.63 -15.91
C LEU A 60 27.32 66.79 -15.64
N PRO A 61 27.55 68.00 -16.21
CA PRO A 61 26.79 69.21 -15.90
C PRO A 61 25.51 69.42 -16.73
N ALA A 62 24.61 70.25 -16.22
CA ALA A 62 23.41 70.70 -16.92
C ALA A 62 23.68 71.75 -18.01
N ARG A 63 22.79 71.83 -19.01
CA ARG A 63 22.80 72.87 -20.06
C ARG A 63 21.74 73.94 -19.78
N THR A 64 22.12 75.21 -19.92
CA THR A 64 21.25 76.39 -19.83
C THR A 64 21.00 76.98 -21.22
N MET A 65 19.79 77.54 -21.43
CA MET A 65 19.44 78.50 -22.49
C MET A 65 18.13 79.23 -22.09
N PRO A 66 17.69 80.34 -22.75
CA PRO A 66 17.58 81.59 -21.99
C PRO A 66 16.16 82.12 -21.77
N ARG A 67 16.05 83.06 -20.81
CA ARG A 67 14.87 83.93 -20.64
C ARG A 67 14.66 84.84 -21.86
N ARG A 68 13.42 84.97 -22.33
CA ARG A 68 12.91 86.21 -22.93
C ARG A 68 11.91 86.87 -21.98
N ARG A 69 11.93 88.20 -21.90
CA ARG A 69 10.91 89.01 -21.22
C ARG A 69 9.84 89.41 -22.23
N GLY A 70 8.59 89.45 -21.78
CA GLY A 70 7.46 90.10 -22.45
C GLY A 70 6.45 90.51 -21.37
N CYS A 71 5.96 91.74 -21.41
CA CYS A 71 5.01 92.31 -20.45
C CYS A 71 3.75 92.76 -21.17
N LEU A 72 2.58 92.66 -20.51
CA LEU A 72 1.29 93.38 -20.71
C LEU A 72 0.15 92.50 -20.12
N PRO A 73 -1.00 93.06 -19.68
CA PRO A 73 -1.15 94.09 -18.65
C PRO A 73 -2.07 93.63 -17.48
N PRO A 74 -2.11 94.33 -16.33
CA PRO A 74 -2.75 93.83 -15.11
C PRO A 74 -4.19 94.35 -14.90
N VAL A 75 -5.21 93.70 -15.50
CA VAL A 75 -6.63 93.90 -15.14
C VAL A 75 -7.37 92.56 -15.19
N LEU A 76 -7.58 91.92 -14.02
CA LEU A 76 -8.65 90.93 -13.73
C LEU A 76 -8.57 90.26 -12.34
N CYS A 77 -7.48 90.46 -11.57
CA CYS A 77 -7.24 89.80 -10.26
C CYS A 77 -8.17 90.23 -9.10
N ALA A 78 -9.34 90.83 -9.37
CA ALA A 78 -10.23 91.43 -8.37
C ALA A 78 -11.55 90.66 -8.12
N LEU A 79 -11.84 89.58 -8.86
CA LEU A 79 -13.11 88.83 -8.75
C LEU A 79 -12.95 87.33 -8.41
N ALA A 80 -11.74 86.88 -8.05
CA ALA A 80 -11.45 85.49 -7.65
C ALA A 80 -11.35 85.29 -6.12
N ALA A 81 -11.83 86.26 -5.33
CA ALA A 81 -11.65 86.31 -3.86
C ALA A 81 -12.91 86.01 -3.03
N LEU A 82 -14.01 85.58 -3.67
CA LEU A 82 -15.31 85.32 -3.02
C LEU A 82 -15.90 83.93 -3.32
N SER A 83 -15.04 82.95 -3.64
CA SER A 83 -15.44 81.55 -3.92
C SER A 83 -14.69 80.49 -3.09
N LEU A 84 -14.18 80.87 -1.91
CA LEU A 84 -14.11 79.96 -0.76
C LEU A 84 -15.35 80.28 0.09
N PRO A 85 -16.28 79.30 0.27
CA PRO A 85 -15.97 78.19 1.16
C PRO A 85 -16.59 76.85 0.73
N LEU A 86 -15.82 75.95 0.10
CA LEU A 86 -16.21 74.53 -0.03
C LEU A 86 -15.02 73.56 -0.24
N LEU A 87 -13.91 73.81 0.47
CA LEU A 87 -12.93 72.77 0.80
C LEU A 87 -13.14 72.32 2.24
N LEU A 88 -14.27 71.64 2.47
CA LEU A 88 -14.33 70.64 3.54
C LEU A 88 -13.18 69.65 3.32
N ALA A 89 -12.56 69.18 4.39
CA ALA A 89 -11.56 68.13 4.29
C ALA A 89 -12.21 66.91 3.63
N ALA A 90 -11.75 66.55 2.44
CA ALA A 90 -12.08 65.29 1.82
C ALA A 90 -11.35 64.19 2.60
N GLU A 91 -11.97 63.72 3.68
CA GLU A 91 -11.52 62.52 4.38
C GLU A 91 -11.26 61.41 3.36
N PRO A 92 -10.15 60.67 3.46
CA PRO A 92 -9.86 59.58 2.54
C PRO A 92 -10.95 58.52 2.68
N ARG A 93 -11.90 58.49 1.73
CA ARG A 93 -13.07 57.60 1.75
C ARG A 93 -12.60 56.15 1.90
N ALA A 94 -12.70 55.62 3.13
CA ALA A 94 -12.25 54.28 3.48
C ALA A 94 -12.94 53.26 2.56
N LYS A 95 -12.14 52.44 1.86
CA LYS A 95 -12.66 51.58 0.80
C LYS A 95 -13.68 50.60 1.37
N SER A 96 -14.71 50.27 0.59
CA SER A 96 -15.76 49.36 1.05
C SER A 96 -15.24 47.93 1.15
N CYS A 97 -15.48 47.29 2.30
CA CYS A 97 -15.19 45.89 2.54
C CYS A 97 -16.39 44.97 2.18
N SER A 98 -17.40 45.50 1.49
CA SER A 98 -18.64 44.80 1.13
C SER A 98 -18.43 43.45 0.43
N GLU A 99 -17.45 43.35 -0.47
CA GLU A 99 -17.16 42.08 -1.16
C GLU A 99 -16.48 41.05 -0.24
N VAL A 100 -15.57 41.49 0.63
CA VAL A 100 -14.92 40.63 1.64
C VAL A 100 -15.98 40.10 2.61
N ARG A 101 -16.87 40.98 3.08
CA ARG A 101 -18.01 40.68 3.95
C ARG A 101 -19.00 39.70 3.31
N ARG A 102 -19.26 39.83 2.00
CA ARG A 102 -20.05 38.88 1.20
C ARG A 102 -19.41 37.48 1.16
N LEU A 103 -18.10 37.39 0.92
CA LEU A 103 -17.39 36.11 0.85
C LEU A 103 -17.19 35.45 2.22
N TYR A 104 -17.06 36.25 3.28
CA TYR A 104 -17.06 35.77 4.66
C TYR A 104 -18.41 35.12 5.02
N ALA A 105 -19.52 35.79 4.67
CA ALA A 105 -20.87 35.24 4.82
C ALA A 105 -21.11 33.97 3.99
N ALA A 106 -20.57 33.92 2.77
CA ALA A 106 -20.67 32.74 1.89
C ALA A 106 -19.94 31.50 2.44
N LYS A 107 -19.08 31.66 3.44
CA LYS A 107 -18.46 30.56 4.21
C LYS A 107 -19.22 30.19 5.49
N GLY A 108 -20.39 30.81 5.75
CA GLY A 108 -21.23 30.53 6.91
C GLY A 108 -20.86 31.32 8.17
N PHE A 109 -19.95 32.29 8.09
CA PHE A 109 -19.58 33.15 9.22
C PHE A 109 -20.49 34.39 9.33
N SER A 110 -20.58 35.00 10.52
CA SER A 110 -21.52 36.11 10.75
C SER A 110 -21.09 37.39 10.05
N GLN A 111 -22.02 38.04 9.35
CA GLN A 111 -21.79 39.37 8.77
C GLN A 111 -21.56 40.47 9.82
N SER A 112 -21.85 40.26 11.10
CA SER A 112 -21.60 41.26 12.16
C SER A 112 -20.11 41.45 12.47
N GLU A 113 -19.31 40.40 12.29
CA GLU A 113 -17.88 40.35 12.66
C GLU A 113 -16.97 41.03 11.62
N ALA A 114 -17.55 41.35 10.45
CA ALA A 114 -16.86 41.85 9.28
C ALA A 114 -17.09 43.36 9.06
N PRO A 115 -16.03 44.19 9.04
CA PRO A 115 -16.13 45.63 8.81
C PRO A 115 -16.87 46.00 7.51
N SER A 116 -17.57 47.14 7.52
CA SER A 116 -18.16 47.74 6.31
C SER A 116 -17.13 48.47 5.44
N HIS A 117 -16.06 48.98 6.06
CA HIS A 117 -14.99 49.78 5.46
C HIS A 117 -13.62 49.34 5.99
N GLU A 118 -12.55 49.71 5.28
CA GLU A 118 -11.17 49.47 5.74
C GLU A 118 -10.91 50.09 7.13
N ILE A 119 -10.42 49.27 8.06
CA ILE A 119 -9.96 49.66 9.40
C ILE A 119 -8.44 49.55 9.49
N SER A 120 -7.81 50.08 10.55
CA SER A 120 -6.40 49.76 10.83
C SER A 120 -6.26 48.29 11.19
N GLY A 121 -5.14 47.68 10.82
CA GLY A 121 -4.88 46.24 10.97
C GLY A 121 -3.93 45.88 12.10
N ASP A 122 -3.69 46.78 13.05
CA ASP A 122 -2.69 46.60 14.12
C ASP A 122 -3.01 45.43 15.07
N HIS A 123 -4.28 45.00 15.11
CA HIS A 123 -4.74 43.80 15.85
C HIS A 123 -4.42 42.47 15.14
N LEU A 124 -3.95 42.49 13.88
CA LEU A 124 -3.66 41.28 13.11
C LEU A 124 -2.32 40.68 13.50
N LYS A 125 -2.29 39.34 13.58
CA LYS A 125 -1.18 38.52 14.09
C LYS A 125 -0.42 37.79 12.98
N VAL A 126 -1.02 37.67 11.79
CA VAL A 126 -0.46 36.90 10.65
C VAL A 126 -0.59 37.66 9.34
N CYS A 127 -1.72 38.32 9.10
CA CYS A 127 -1.90 39.23 7.97
C CYS A 127 -1.15 40.55 8.21
N SER A 128 -0.74 41.21 7.12
CA SER A 128 0.06 42.44 7.19
C SER A 128 -0.66 43.60 7.89
N GLN A 129 -0.05 44.14 8.94
CA GLN A 129 -0.56 45.27 9.72
C GLN A 129 -0.59 46.55 8.88
N GLY A 130 -1.81 46.96 8.51
CA GLY A 130 -2.14 48.09 7.65
C GLY A 130 -3.64 48.09 7.35
N TYR A 131 -4.11 48.96 6.45
CA TYR A 131 -5.54 49.03 6.14
C TYR A 131 -6.11 47.68 5.70
N THR A 132 -7.17 47.23 6.38
CA THR A 132 -7.68 45.86 6.28
C THR A 132 -9.20 45.78 6.33
N CYS A 133 -9.75 44.73 5.74
CA CYS A 133 -11.14 44.31 5.85
C CYS A 133 -11.36 43.14 6.84
N CYS A 134 -10.38 42.82 7.70
CA CYS A 134 -10.47 41.74 8.69
C CYS A 134 -10.36 42.25 10.13
N SER A 135 -11.31 41.85 10.98
CA SER A 135 -11.17 41.88 12.44
C SER A 135 -10.28 40.73 12.93
N GLN A 136 -9.88 40.75 14.20
CA GLN A 136 -9.14 39.62 14.80
C GLN A 136 -9.96 38.31 14.75
N GLU A 137 -11.27 38.38 14.98
CA GLU A 137 -12.19 37.23 14.91
C GLU A 137 -12.22 36.62 13.51
N MET A 138 -12.21 37.45 12.46
CA MET A 138 -12.10 36.99 11.07
C MET A 138 -10.75 36.32 10.80
N GLU A 139 -9.63 36.88 11.28
CA GLU A 139 -8.31 36.26 11.11
C GLU A 139 -8.24 34.89 11.79
N GLU A 140 -8.80 34.75 12.99
CA GLU A 140 -8.83 33.50 13.75
C GLU A 140 -9.76 32.45 13.10
N LYS A 141 -10.92 32.85 12.57
CA LYS A 141 -11.80 31.95 11.80
C LYS A 141 -11.23 31.57 10.44
N TYR A 142 -10.58 32.49 9.73
CA TYR A 142 -9.85 32.16 8.50
C TYR A 142 -8.63 31.25 8.78
N SER A 143 -8.01 31.32 9.95
CA SER A 143 -6.96 30.40 10.40
C SER A 143 -7.48 28.96 10.55
N GLN A 144 -8.66 28.80 11.16
CA GLN A 144 -9.33 27.51 11.27
C GLN A 144 -9.77 26.99 9.88
N GLN A 145 -10.29 27.87 9.03
CA GLN A 145 -10.70 27.53 7.67
C GLN A 145 -9.51 27.08 6.80
N SER A 146 -8.37 27.78 6.82
CA SER A 146 -7.19 27.40 6.01
C SER A 146 -6.63 26.04 6.42
N LYS A 147 -6.66 25.72 7.72
CA LYS A 147 -6.34 24.40 8.26
C LYS A 147 -7.33 23.32 7.79
N HIS A 148 -8.62 23.63 7.71
CA HIS A 148 -9.63 22.71 7.18
C HIS A 148 -9.45 22.48 5.68
N ASP A 149 -9.31 23.54 4.89
CA ASP A 149 -9.12 23.48 3.43
C ASP A 149 -7.85 22.71 3.04
N PHE A 150 -6.75 22.94 3.77
CA PHE A 150 -5.51 22.15 3.63
C PHE A 150 -5.74 20.66 3.89
N ARG A 151 -6.42 20.32 4.99
CA ARG A 151 -6.73 18.92 5.33
C ARG A 151 -7.62 18.27 4.27
N ASN A 152 -8.62 19.00 3.75
CA ASN A 152 -9.47 18.52 2.67
C ASN A 152 -8.66 18.23 1.40
N ALA A 153 -7.79 19.14 0.96
CA ALA A 153 -6.95 18.93 -0.23
C ALA A 153 -5.98 17.75 -0.09
N VAL A 154 -5.37 17.57 1.09
CA VAL A 154 -4.50 16.42 1.40
C VAL A 154 -5.30 15.11 1.42
N VAL A 155 -6.49 15.11 2.05
CA VAL A 155 -7.35 13.92 2.17
C VAL A 155 -8.00 13.55 0.84
N GLU A 156 -8.45 14.50 0.03
CA GLU A 156 -9.07 14.25 -1.29
C GLU A 156 -8.12 13.49 -2.22
N LEU A 157 -6.86 13.95 -2.32
CA LEU A 157 -5.80 13.27 -3.10
C LEU A 157 -5.38 11.94 -2.48
N SER A 158 -5.42 11.80 -1.14
CA SER A 158 -5.09 10.55 -0.44
C SER A 158 -6.20 9.50 -0.51
N ASN A 159 -7.47 9.92 -0.57
CA ASN A 159 -8.65 9.04 -0.58
C ASN A 159 -8.66 8.10 -1.79
N HIS A 160 -8.26 8.58 -2.97
CA HIS A 160 -8.13 7.72 -4.15
C HIS A 160 -7.13 6.58 -3.91
N LEU A 161 -5.96 6.91 -3.37
CA LEU A 161 -4.88 5.98 -3.10
C LEU A 161 -5.25 4.97 -1.99
N GLN A 162 -5.86 5.44 -0.90
CA GLN A 162 -6.37 4.60 0.18
C GLN A 162 -7.47 3.65 -0.30
N THR A 163 -8.45 4.16 -1.07
CA THR A 163 -9.56 3.37 -1.62
C THR A 163 -9.03 2.31 -2.60
N MET A 164 -8.03 2.67 -3.42
CA MET A 164 -7.34 1.73 -4.30
C MET A 164 -6.70 0.60 -3.49
N PHE A 165 -5.81 0.91 -2.52
CA PHE A 165 -5.16 -0.14 -1.72
C PHE A 165 -6.16 -1.00 -0.94
N SER A 166 -7.21 -0.39 -0.37
CA SER A 166 -8.28 -1.12 0.32
C SER A 166 -9.05 -2.07 -0.61
N SER A 167 -9.37 -1.63 -1.84
CA SER A 167 -10.04 -2.47 -2.84
C SER A 167 -9.16 -3.62 -3.33
N ARG A 168 -7.87 -3.38 -3.54
CA ARG A 168 -6.93 -4.43 -4.00
C ARG A 168 -6.60 -5.42 -2.90
N TYR A 169 -6.43 -4.96 -1.66
CA TYR A 169 -6.34 -5.83 -0.49
C TYR A 169 -7.52 -6.80 -0.43
N LYS A 170 -8.76 -6.29 -0.48
CA LYS A 170 -9.98 -7.11 -0.42
C LYS A 170 -10.02 -8.17 -1.52
N LYS A 171 -9.80 -7.78 -2.78
CA LYS A 171 -9.82 -8.74 -3.91
C LYS A 171 -8.78 -9.85 -3.80
N PHE A 172 -7.58 -9.54 -3.30
CA PHE A 172 -6.55 -10.56 -3.06
C PHE A 172 -6.91 -11.47 -1.88
N ASP A 173 -7.46 -10.91 -0.81
CA ASP A 173 -7.88 -11.66 0.38
C ASP A 173 -9.09 -12.58 0.09
N GLU A 174 -10.07 -12.09 -0.67
CA GLU A 174 -11.20 -12.85 -1.22
C GLU A 174 -10.70 -13.99 -2.13
N PHE A 175 -9.82 -13.69 -3.10
CA PHE A 175 -9.26 -14.70 -4.00
C PHE A 175 -8.49 -15.81 -3.27
N PHE A 176 -7.57 -15.46 -2.34
CA PHE A 176 -6.78 -16.48 -1.65
C PHE A 176 -7.66 -17.35 -0.73
N LYS A 177 -8.73 -16.82 -0.13
CA LYS A 177 -9.69 -17.63 0.63
C LYS A 177 -10.47 -18.58 -0.28
N GLU A 178 -11.00 -18.08 -1.40
CA GLU A 178 -11.72 -18.91 -2.36
C GLU A 178 -10.82 -20.01 -2.97
N LEU A 179 -9.54 -19.72 -3.20
CA LEU A 179 -8.55 -20.70 -3.66
C LEU A 179 -8.39 -21.86 -2.66
N LEU A 180 -8.25 -21.56 -1.36
CA LEU A 180 -8.11 -22.59 -0.32
C LEU A 180 -9.40 -23.41 -0.11
N GLU A 181 -10.57 -22.79 -0.25
CA GLU A 181 -11.87 -23.49 -0.17
C GLU A 181 -12.13 -24.38 -1.39
N ASN A 182 -11.78 -23.91 -2.60
CA ASN A 182 -11.86 -24.71 -3.81
C ASN A 182 -10.87 -25.90 -3.78
N ALA A 183 -9.65 -25.71 -3.29
CA ALA A 183 -8.65 -26.78 -3.17
C ALA A 183 -9.07 -27.85 -2.14
N GLU A 184 -9.64 -27.44 -0.99
CA GLU A 184 -10.21 -28.38 0.00
C GLU A 184 -11.35 -29.21 -0.60
N LYS A 185 -12.24 -28.54 -1.35
CA LYS A 185 -13.35 -29.19 -2.03
C LYS A 185 -12.88 -30.15 -3.13
N SER A 186 -11.89 -29.76 -3.94
CA SER A 186 -11.32 -30.64 -4.97
C SER A 186 -10.71 -31.89 -4.36
N LEU A 187 -9.92 -31.75 -3.29
CA LEU A 187 -9.38 -32.88 -2.55
C LEU A 187 -10.48 -33.80 -2.04
N ASN A 188 -11.52 -33.25 -1.40
CA ASN A 188 -12.64 -34.06 -0.93
C ASN A 188 -13.34 -34.80 -2.08
N ASP A 189 -13.71 -34.09 -3.14
CA ASP A 189 -14.50 -34.63 -4.24
C ASP A 189 -13.71 -35.65 -5.07
N MET A 190 -12.39 -35.48 -5.22
CA MET A 190 -11.51 -36.49 -5.81
C MET A 190 -11.33 -37.68 -4.86
N PHE A 191 -11.00 -37.47 -3.58
CA PHE A 191 -10.68 -38.57 -2.65
C PHE A 191 -11.90 -39.45 -2.32
N VAL A 192 -13.11 -38.88 -2.27
CA VAL A 192 -14.36 -39.67 -2.18
C VAL A 192 -14.55 -40.56 -3.41
N ARG A 193 -14.21 -40.08 -4.62
CA ARG A 193 -14.31 -40.86 -5.87
C ARG A 193 -13.20 -41.92 -5.99
N THR A 194 -11.99 -41.61 -5.53
CA THR A 194 -10.79 -42.44 -5.70
C THR A 194 -10.61 -43.48 -4.59
N TYR A 195 -10.82 -43.10 -3.33
CA TYR A 195 -10.58 -43.96 -2.14
C TYR A 195 -11.84 -44.30 -1.35
N GLY A 196 -12.97 -43.64 -1.62
CA GLY A 196 -14.27 -43.95 -1.03
C GLY A 196 -14.26 -44.00 0.50
N ARG A 197 -14.73 -45.11 1.07
CA ARG A 197 -14.88 -45.29 2.52
C ARG A 197 -13.57 -45.12 3.30
N LEU A 198 -12.43 -45.52 2.72
CA LEU A 198 -11.11 -45.40 3.37
C LEU A 198 -10.73 -43.93 3.59
N TYR A 199 -11.03 -43.05 2.63
CA TYR A 199 -10.89 -41.60 2.81
C TYR A 199 -11.93 -41.07 3.80
N MET A 200 -13.21 -41.43 3.66
CA MET A 200 -14.27 -40.88 4.53
C MET A 200 -13.97 -41.10 6.02
N GLN A 201 -13.51 -42.30 6.40
CA GLN A 201 -13.09 -42.67 7.76
C GLN A 201 -11.86 -41.91 8.27
N ASN A 202 -11.07 -41.31 7.39
CA ASN A 202 -9.83 -40.58 7.71
C ASN A 202 -9.88 -39.10 7.30
N SER A 203 -11.05 -38.60 6.85
CA SER A 203 -11.19 -37.31 6.19
C SER A 203 -10.79 -36.11 7.04
N GLU A 204 -10.88 -36.21 8.37
CA GLU A 204 -10.48 -35.15 9.30
C GLU A 204 -9.00 -34.80 9.20
N LEU A 205 -8.09 -35.74 8.96
CA LEU A 205 -6.66 -35.44 8.77
C LEU A 205 -6.41 -34.47 7.60
N PHE A 206 -7.22 -34.56 6.55
CA PHE A 206 -7.11 -33.69 5.38
C PHE A 206 -7.83 -32.35 5.61
N LYS A 207 -8.91 -32.31 6.40
CA LYS A 207 -9.57 -31.07 6.83
C LYS A 207 -8.68 -30.26 7.76
N ASP A 208 -8.05 -30.90 8.74
CA ASP A 208 -7.09 -30.27 9.67
C ASP A 208 -6.00 -29.52 8.91
N LEU A 209 -5.42 -30.14 7.87
CA LEU A 209 -4.45 -29.52 6.96
C LEU A 209 -5.00 -28.22 6.34
N PHE A 210 -6.21 -28.22 5.78
CA PHE A 210 -6.80 -27.00 5.20
C PHE A 210 -7.19 -25.96 6.25
N VAL A 211 -7.60 -26.37 7.46
CA VAL A 211 -7.85 -25.47 8.60
C VAL A 211 -6.57 -24.75 9.01
N GLU A 212 -5.44 -25.46 9.12
CA GLU A 212 -4.15 -24.84 9.46
C GLU A 212 -3.58 -23.97 8.33
N LEU A 213 -3.73 -24.37 7.06
CA LEU A 213 -3.34 -23.52 5.91
C LEU A 213 -4.14 -22.20 5.89
N LYS A 214 -5.45 -22.24 6.17
CA LYS A 214 -6.30 -21.04 6.31
C LYS A 214 -5.90 -20.22 7.54
N ARG A 215 -5.62 -20.86 8.68
CA ARG A 215 -5.17 -20.20 9.92
C ARG A 215 -3.81 -19.50 9.73
N TYR A 216 -2.87 -20.13 9.02
CA TYR A 216 -1.60 -19.50 8.66
C TYR A 216 -1.81 -18.25 7.81
N TYR A 217 -2.60 -18.37 6.73
CA TYR A 217 -2.84 -17.24 5.83
C TYR A 217 -3.45 -16.03 6.58
N VAL A 218 -4.45 -16.25 7.45
CA VAL A 218 -5.06 -15.18 8.25
C VAL A 218 -4.15 -14.73 9.40
N GLY A 219 -3.93 -15.58 10.40
CA GLY A 219 -3.27 -15.22 11.67
C GLY A 219 -1.76 -15.47 11.69
N GLY A 220 -1.27 -16.53 11.05
CA GLY A 220 0.18 -16.76 10.90
C GLY A 220 0.93 -17.32 12.11
N ASN A 221 0.26 -17.48 13.25
CA ASN A 221 0.80 -18.14 14.45
C ASN A 221 0.85 -19.68 14.29
N VAL A 222 1.32 -20.14 13.13
CA VAL A 222 1.40 -21.54 12.70
C VAL A 222 2.71 -21.71 11.95
N ASN A 223 3.52 -22.70 12.31
CA ASN A 223 4.71 -23.04 11.54
C ASN A 223 4.31 -23.98 10.38
N LEU A 224 4.38 -23.49 9.14
CA LEU A 224 4.01 -24.29 7.95
C LEU A 224 4.89 -25.52 7.77
N GLU A 225 6.17 -25.46 8.13
CA GLU A 225 7.05 -26.61 8.02
C GLU A 225 6.65 -27.71 9.00
N GLU A 226 6.41 -27.33 10.26
CA GLU A 226 6.03 -28.23 11.35
C GLU A 226 4.65 -28.87 11.12
N MET A 227 3.65 -28.07 10.75
CA MET A 227 2.30 -28.53 10.42
C MET A 227 2.30 -29.53 9.26
N LEU A 228 3.09 -29.27 8.21
CA LEU A 228 3.21 -30.22 7.10
C LEU A 228 3.97 -31.48 7.51
N ASN A 229 5.03 -31.39 8.30
CA ASN A 229 5.73 -32.56 8.84
C ASN A 229 4.75 -33.43 9.67
N GLU A 230 3.92 -32.81 10.53
CA GLU A 230 2.93 -33.51 11.34
C GLU A 230 1.84 -34.18 10.49
N PHE A 231 1.31 -33.49 9.47
CA PHE A 231 0.36 -34.07 8.52
C PHE A 231 0.92 -35.35 7.88
N TRP A 232 2.17 -35.32 7.41
CA TRP A 232 2.81 -36.50 6.81
C TRP A 232 3.07 -37.62 7.81
N ALA A 233 3.43 -37.31 9.06
CA ALA A 233 3.59 -38.32 10.12
C ALA A 233 2.24 -39.00 10.45
N ARG A 234 1.19 -38.20 10.72
CA ARG A 234 -0.18 -38.70 10.97
C ARG A 234 -0.74 -39.51 9.79
N LEU A 235 -0.37 -39.15 8.55
CA LEU A 235 -0.73 -39.93 7.36
C LEU A 235 0.00 -41.27 7.31
N LEU A 236 1.31 -41.29 7.64
CA LEU A 236 2.12 -42.50 7.63
C LEU A 236 1.57 -43.54 8.61
N GLU A 237 1.22 -43.14 9.83
CA GLU A 237 0.66 -44.04 10.84
C GLU A 237 -0.65 -44.69 10.39
N ARG A 238 -1.58 -43.88 9.85
CA ARG A 238 -2.87 -44.36 9.32
C ARG A 238 -2.65 -45.31 8.15
N MET A 239 -1.76 -44.97 7.21
CA MET A 239 -1.44 -45.83 6.08
C MET A 239 -0.72 -47.11 6.49
N PHE A 240 0.20 -47.07 7.45
CA PHE A 240 0.93 -48.24 7.92
C PHE A 240 0.01 -49.25 8.62
N ARG A 241 -0.94 -48.76 9.43
CA ARG A 241 -2.06 -49.55 9.99
C ARG A 241 -2.93 -50.18 8.89
N LEU A 242 -3.32 -49.41 7.85
CA LEU A 242 -4.15 -49.89 6.74
C LEU A 242 -3.44 -50.91 5.83
N VAL A 243 -2.14 -50.77 5.61
CA VAL A 243 -1.32 -51.66 4.77
C VAL A 243 -1.00 -52.99 5.47
N ASN A 244 -0.93 -53.00 6.81
CA ASN A 244 -0.56 -54.17 7.62
C ASN A 244 -1.69 -54.66 8.56
N PRO A 245 -2.92 -54.92 8.08
CA PRO A 245 -4.10 -55.16 8.93
C PRO A 245 -4.06 -56.51 9.69
N GLN A 246 -3.04 -57.34 9.48
CA GLN A 246 -2.82 -58.62 10.19
C GLN A 246 -2.17 -58.42 11.58
N TYR A 247 -1.71 -57.20 11.89
CA TYR A 247 -0.88 -56.90 13.05
C TYR A 247 -1.49 -55.79 13.92
N HIS A 248 -1.18 -55.83 15.22
CA HIS A 248 -1.53 -54.78 16.17
C HIS A 248 -0.32 -53.87 16.43
N PHE A 249 -0.48 -52.57 16.20
CA PHE A 249 0.54 -51.55 16.42
C PHE A 249 0.15 -50.67 17.61
N THR A 250 1.00 -50.65 18.66
CA THR A 250 0.93 -49.64 19.73
C THR A 250 1.48 -48.32 19.21
N ASP A 251 1.14 -47.21 19.86
CA ASP A 251 1.60 -45.88 19.43
C ASP A 251 3.12 -45.73 19.64
N GLU A 252 3.70 -46.39 20.64
CA GLU A 252 5.16 -46.56 20.83
C GLU A 252 5.85 -47.19 19.60
N TYR A 253 5.19 -48.18 18.98
CA TYR A 253 5.70 -48.82 17.76
C TYR A 253 5.62 -47.86 16.57
N LEU A 254 4.56 -47.04 16.49
CA LEU A 254 4.39 -46.06 15.43
C LEU A 254 5.35 -44.87 15.56
N GLU A 255 5.67 -44.45 16.78
CA GLU A 255 6.78 -43.53 17.04
C GLU A 255 8.12 -44.11 16.54
N CYS A 256 8.31 -45.44 16.66
CA CYS A 256 9.44 -46.11 16.02
C CYS A 256 9.37 -46.11 14.49
N VAL A 257 8.21 -46.36 13.88
CA VAL A 257 8.03 -46.25 12.40
C VAL A 257 8.42 -44.86 11.91
N SER A 258 7.98 -43.82 12.63
CA SER A 258 8.26 -42.41 12.30
C SER A 258 9.76 -42.09 12.28
N LYS A 259 10.58 -42.75 13.11
CA LYS A 259 12.05 -42.59 13.12
C LYS A 259 12.74 -43.09 11.84
N TYR A 260 12.11 -43.98 11.08
CA TYR A 260 12.64 -44.47 9.80
C TYR A 260 12.18 -43.66 8.57
N THR A 261 11.28 -42.69 8.72
CA THR A 261 10.65 -41.94 7.61
C THR A 261 11.65 -41.32 6.64
N GLU A 262 12.69 -40.65 7.13
CA GLU A 262 13.71 -39.99 6.28
C GLU A 262 14.56 -40.99 5.48
N GLN A 263 14.86 -42.16 6.04
CA GLN A 263 15.65 -43.19 5.36
C GLN A 263 14.81 -43.97 4.34
N LEU A 264 13.53 -44.21 4.65
CA LEU A 264 12.64 -45.01 3.82
C LEU A 264 11.92 -44.21 2.75
N LYS A 265 11.71 -42.90 2.97
CA LYS A 265 10.89 -42.02 2.12
C LYS A 265 9.60 -42.70 1.63
N PRO A 266 8.69 -43.11 2.55
CA PRO A 266 7.48 -43.88 2.19
C PRO A 266 6.62 -43.18 1.12
N PHE A 267 6.52 -41.85 1.18
CA PHE A 267 5.81 -41.01 0.23
C PHE A 267 6.68 -40.51 -0.95
N GLY A 268 7.82 -41.17 -1.17
CA GLY A 268 8.86 -40.69 -2.08
C GLY A 268 9.38 -39.30 -1.70
N ASP A 269 9.64 -38.48 -2.72
CA ASP A 269 10.19 -37.13 -2.55
C ASP A 269 9.08 -36.05 -2.43
N VAL A 270 7.80 -36.45 -2.36
CA VAL A 270 6.64 -35.53 -2.36
C VAL A 270 6.56 -34.65 -1.11
N PRO A 271 6.70 -35.15 0.13
CA PRO A 271 6.62 -34.32 1.34
C PRO A 271 7.60 -33.14 1.31
N ARG A 272 8.85 -33.43 0.93
CA ARG A 272 9.95 -32.46 0.81
C ARG A 272 9.67 -31.39 -0.25
N LYS A 273 9.10 -31.79 -1.40
CA LYS A 273 8.74 -30.87 -2.49
C LYS A 273 7.55 -30.00 -2.09
N LEU A 274 6.48 -30.61 -1.57
CA LEU A 274 5.27 -29.89 -1.19
C LEU A 274 5.55 -28.89 -0.05
N LYS A 275 6.34 -29.26 0.97
CA LYS A 275 6.76 -28.34 2.04
C LYS A 275 7.46 -27.10 1.50
N LEU A 276 8.48 -27.29 0.66
CA LEU A 276 9.21 -26.18 0.02
C LEU A 276 8.31 -25.31 -0.88
N GLN A 277 7.32 -25.89 -1.55
CA GLN A 277 6.40 -25.17 -2.44
C GLN A 277 5.35 -24.40 -1.65
N VAL A 278 4.67 -25.03 -0.69
CA VAL A 278 3.63 -24.44 0.15
C VAL A 278 4.19 -23.29 0.97
N THR A 279 5.27 -23.49 1.75
CA THR A 279 5.86 -22.42 2.58
C THR A 279 6.22 -21.20 1.72
N ARG A 280 6.88 -21.41 0.57
CA ARG A 280 7.30 -20.33 -0.33
C ARG A 280 6.17 -19.60 -1.04
N ALA A 281 5.06 -20.27 -1.32
CA ALA A 281 3.89 -19.69 -1.96
C ALA A 281 3.04 -18.90 -0.95
N PHE A 282 2.76 -19.47 0.23
CA PHE A 282 1.96 -18.83 1.27
C PHE A 282 2.67 -17.63 1.89
N VAL A 283 3.99 -17.72 2.14
CA VAL A 283 4.78 -16.56 2.60
C VAL A 283 4.68 -15.40 1.60
N ALA A 284 4.83 -15.66 0.29
CA ALA A 284 4.72 -14.62 -0.73
C ALA A 284 3.30 -14.02 -0.81
N ALA A 285 2.27 -14.87 -0.88
CA ALA A 285 0.86 -14.45 -0.97
C ALA A 285 0.42 -13.62 0.26
N ARG A 286 0.71 -14.12 1.47
CA ARG A 286 0.36 -13.47 2.73
C ARG A 286 1.10 -12.14 2.91
N THR A 287 2.40 -12.12 2.67
CA THR A 287 3.22 -10.90 2.83
C THR A 287 2.82 -9.83 1.81
N PHE A 288 2.42 -10.21 0.59
CA PHE A 288 1.88 -9.28 -0.39
C PHE A 288 0.53 -8.66 0.05
N ALA A 289 -0.40 -9.49 0.53
CA ALA A 289 -1.67 -9.02 1.08
C ALA A 289 -1.46 -8.08 2.28
N GLN A 290 -0.61 -8.45 3.24
CA GLN A 290 -0.24 -7.58 4.36
C GLN A 290 0.38 -6.26 3.88
N GLY A 291 1.20 -6.28 2.83
CA GLY A 291 1.75 -5.07 2.20
C GLY A 291 0.66 -4.12 1.70
N LEU A 292 -0.37 -4.62 1.02
CA LEU A 292 -1.51 -3.80 0.57
C LEU A 292 -2.30 -3.19 1.76
N ALA A 293 -2.43 -3.92 2.87
CA ALA A 293 -3.04 -3.39 4.09
C ALA A 293 -2.19 -2.31 4.77
N VAL A 294 -0.87 -2.52 4.89
CA VAL A 294 0.06 -1.52 5.43
C VAL A 294 0.09 -0.25 4.56
N ALA A 295 0.05 -0.39 3.24
CA ALA A 295 -0.02 0.75 2.32
C ALA A 295 -1.29 1.59 2.53
N ARG A 296 -2.45 0.95 2.65
CA ARG A 296 -3.74 1.59 3.00
C ARG A 296 -3.64 2.34 4.33
N ASP A 297 -3.09 1.70 5.36
CA ASP A 297 -3.07 2.24 6.73
C ASP A 297 -2.06 3.36 6.91
N VAL A 298 -0.90 3.28 6.25
CA VAL A 298 0.07 4.39 6.19
C VAL A 298 -0.55 5.61 5.52
N VAL A 299 -1.19 5.47 4.36
CA VAL A 299 -1.88 6.59 3.69
C VAL A 299 -2.96 7.19 4.58
N SER A 300 -3.77 6.35 5.24
CA SER A 300 -4.81 6.79 6.17
C SER A 300 -4.27 7.57 7.39
N LYS A 301 -3.15 7.12 7.98
CA LYS A 301 -2.59 7.71 9.19
C LYS A 301 -1.79 8.98 8.89
N VAL A 302 -1.06 9.00 7.77
CA VAL A 302 -0.21 10.14 7.34
C VAL A 302 -1.06 11.31 6.84
N SER A 303 -2.10 11.06 6.07
CA SER A 303 -3.02 12.12 5.58
C SER A 303 -3.85 12.76 6.70
N ALA A 304 -4.06 12.05 7.81
CA ALA A 304 -4.76 12.55 8.99
C ALA A 304 -3.92 13.50 9.88
N VAL A 305 -2.61 13.61 9.67
CA VAL A 305 -1.71 14.49 10.46
C VAL A 305 -2.06 15.97 10.26
N ASN A 306 -1.98 16.78 11.32
CA ASN A 306 -2.30 18.21 11.26
C ASN A 306 -1.08 19.03 10.79
N PRO A 307 -1.28 20.17 10.10
CA PRO A 307 -0.20 21.12 9.88
C PRO A 307 0.25 21.71 11.24
N THR A 308 1.53 22.10 11.32
CA THR A 308 2.11 22.77 12.50
C THR A 308 1.46 24.15 12.73
N PRO A 309 1.64 24.79 13.90
CA PRO A 309 1.19 26.16 14.13
C PRO A 309 1.78 27.15 13.11
N GLN A 310 3.07 27.02 12.79
CA GLN A 310 3.76 27.79 11.76
C GLN A 310 3.18 27.54 10.36
N GLY A 311 2.96 26.26 10.01
CA GLY A 311 2.29 25.90 8.75
C GLY A 311 0.88 26.48 8.66
N THR A 312 0.11 26.46 9.75
CA THR A 312 -1.24 27.05 9.81
C THR A 312 -1.21 28.57 9.58
N ARG A 313 -0.22 29.28 10.15
CA ARG A 313 0.02 30.71 9.86
C ARG A 313 0.36 30.95 8.39
N ALA A 314 1.22 30.12 7.79
CA ALA A 314 1.58 30.23 6.38
C ALA A 314 0.38 29.93 5.44
N LEU A 315 -0.45 28.93 5.77
CA LEU A 315 -1.69 28.62 5.05
C LEU A 315 -2.68 29.80 5.11
N LEU A 316 -2.85 30.44 6.27
CA LEU A 316 -3.63 31.67 6.43
C LEU A 316 -3.06 32.84 5.59
N LYS A 317 -1.75 33.10 5.69
CA LYS A 317 -1.01 34.12 4.90
C LYS A 317 -1.19 33.94 3.40
N MET A 318 -1.23 32.69 2.94
CA MET A 318 -1.42 32.33 1.54
C MET A 318 -2.88 32.43 1.09
N MET A 319 -3.81 31.77 1.79
CA MET A 319 -5.19 31.61 1.34
C MET A 319 -6.05 32.85 1.61
N TYR A 320 -5.98 33.44 2.81
CA TYR A 320 -7.01 34.39 3.28
C TYR A 320 -6.54 35.82 3.54
N CYS A 321 -5.25 36.05 3.77
CA CYS A 321 -4.74 37.43 3.80
C CYS A 321 -4.94 38.27 2.51
N PRO A 322 -5.09 37.71 1.28
CA PRO A 322 -5.57 38.47 0.13
C PRO A 322 -6.95 39.11 0.38
N HIS A 323 -7.89 38.34 0.93
CA HIS A 323 -9.24 38.80 1.25
C HIS A 323 -9.21 39.90 2.30
N CYS A 324 -8.36 39.78 3.33
CA CYS A 324 -8.14 40.83 4.33
C CYS A 324 -7.57 42.14 3.75
N ARG A 325 -7.07 42.15 2.50
CA ARG A 325 -6.60 43.34 1.78
C ARG A 325 -7.50 43.72 0.58
N GLY A 326 -8.69 43.14 0.49
CA GLY A 326 -9.64 43.36 -0.61
C GLY A 326 -9.27 42.66 -1.93
N LEU A 327 -8.19 41.90 -1.99
CA LEU A 327 -7.68 41.21 -3.19
C LEU A 327 -8.35 39.84 -3.39
N VAL A 328 -9.68 39.79 -3.25
CA VAL A 328 -10.46 38.53 -3.13
C VAL A 328 -10.43 37.62 -4.36
N SER A 329 -10.03 38.15 -5.52
CA SER A 329 -9.92 37.41 -6.79
C SER A 329 -8.48 36.99 -7.12
N VAL A 330 -7.50 37.39 -6.31
CA VAL A 330 -6.07 37.14 -6.56
C VAL A 330 -5.63 35.86 -5.84
N LYS A 331 -5.53 34.76 -6.58
CA LYS A 331 -5.06 33.47 -6.05
C LYS A 331 -3.53 33.48 -5.83
N PRO A 332 -2.99 32.59 -4.96
CA PRO A 332 -1.55 32.41 -4.77
C PRO A 332 -0.76 32.15 -6.05
N CYS A 333 0.50 32.60 -6.09
CA CYS A 333 1.48 32.16 -7.08
C CYS A 333 1.79 30.66 -6.90
N TYR A 334 2.03 29.92 -7.98
CA TYR A 334 2.31 28.48 -7.90
C TYR A 334 3.53 28.18 -7.02
N ASN A 335 4.68 28.82 -7.25
CA ASN A 335 5.90 28.58 -6.46
C ASN A 335 5.76 29.01 -4.99
N TYR A 336 4.96 30.05 -4.70
CA TYR A 336 4.62 30.46 -3.34
C TYR A 336 3.80 29.36 -2.64
N CYS A 337 2.74 28.88 -3.29
CA CYS A 337 1.95 27.76 -2.81
C CYS A 337 2.80 26.52 -2.57
N PHE A 338 3.71 26.22 -3.50
CA PHE A 338 4.56 25.04 -3.43
C PHE A 338 5.55 25.10 -2.26
N ASN A 339 6.12 26.27 -1.94
CA ASN A 339 6.96 26.47 -0.75
C ASN A 339 6.16 26.38 0.55
N VAL A 340 4.97 26.98 0.63
CA VAL A 340 4.08 26.84 1.80
C VAL A 340 3.69 25.37 2.01
N MET A 341 3.30 24.67 0.95
CA MET A 341 2.93 23.26 1.01
C MET A 341 4.11 22.36 1.37
N ARG A 342 5.34 22.63 0.90
CA ARG A 342 6.54 21.87 1.32
C ARG A 342 6.91 22.10 2.78
N GLY A 343 6.71 23.30 3.32
CA GLY A 343 6.85 23.55 4.75
C GLY A 343 5.76 22.88 5.59
N CYS A 344 4.51 22.87 5.13
CA CYS A 344 3.38 22.25 5.83
C CYS A 344 3.39 20.70 5.78
N LEU A 345 3.89 20.13 4.67
CA LEU A 345 4.00 18.69 4.43
C LEU A 345 5.44 18.17 4.65
N ALA A 346 6.26 18.91 5.39
CA ALA A 346 7.69 18.63 5.57
C ALA A 346 7.97 17.21 6.10
N ASN A 347 7.20 16.81 7.13
CA ASN A 347 7.29 15.47 7.72
C ASN A 347 6.75 14.39 6.74
N GLN A 348 5.65 14.66 6.04
CA GLN A 348 5.10 13.77 5.02
C GLN A 348 6.11 13.52 3.89
N GLY A 349 6.92 14.52 3.54
CA GLY A 349 8.01 14.41 2.57
C GLY A 349 9.09 13.40 2.95
N ASP A 350 9.34 13.15 4.25
CA ASP A 350 10.31 12.15 4.72
C ASP A 350 9.88 10.70 4.41
N LEU A 351 8.59 10.43 4.20
CA LEU A 351 8.13 9.10 3.80
C LEU A 351 8.58 8.71 2.39
N ASP A 352 8.87 9.66 1.50
CA ASP A 352 9.02 9.38 0.06
C ASP A 352 10.12 8.34 -0.23
N ALA A 353 11.23 8.35 0.51
CA ALA A 353 12.30 7.36 0.34
C ALA A 353 11.83 5.94 0.67
N GLU A 354 11.35 5.70 1.90
CA GLU A 354 10.90 4.37 2.34
C GLU A 354 9.65 3.91 1.58
N TRP A 355 8.76 4.84 1.20
CA TRP A 355 7.58 4.56 0.40
C TRP A 355 7.94 4.04 -1.00
N ASN A 356 8.90 4.66 -1.68
CA ASN A 356 9.35 4.16 -2.98
C ASN A 356 10.09 2.81 -2.86
N ILE A 357 10.92 2.61 -1.83
CA ILE A 357 11.60 1.33 -1.55
C ILE A 357 10.57 0.22 -1.23
N PHE A 358 9.53 0.55 -0.47
CA PHE A 358 8.41 -0.33 -0.18
C PHE A 358 7.65 -0.71 -1.46
N MET A 359 7.34 0.25 -2.34
CA MET A 359 6.67 -0.03 -3.63
C MET A 359 7.51 -0.92 -4.55
N ASP A 360 8.82 -0.72 -4.60
CA ASP A 360 9.71 -1.61 -5.37
C ASP A 360 9.80 -3.00 -4.75
N SER A 361 9.77 -3.11 -3.41
CA SER A 361 9.73 -4.41 -2.72
C SER A 361 8.39 -5.14 -2.93
N MET A 362 7.28 -4.40 -3.01
CA MET A 362 5.96 -4.93 -3.41
C MET A 362 5.97 -5.44 -4.86
N LEU A 363 6.58 -4.70 -5.79
CA LEU A 363 6.69 -5.11 -7.20
C LEU A 363 7.51 -6.39 -7.38
N LEU A 364 8.60 -6.57 -6.63
CA LEU A 364 9.39 -7.80 -6.64
C LEU A 364 8.58 -9.02 -6.15
N VAL A 365 7.79 -8.87 -5.08
CA VAL A 365 6.91 -9.96 -4.60
C VAL A 365 5.76 -10.22 -5.59
N ALA A 366 5.26 -9.20 -6.28
CA ALA A 366 4.28 -9.36 -7.36
C ALA A 366 4.83 -10.22 -8.52
N GLU A 367 6.06 -9.95 -8.98
CA GLU A 367 6.74 -10.77 -10.00
C GLU A 367 6.97 -12.22 -9.55
N ARG A 368 7.14 -12.45 -8.24
CA ARG A 368 7.18 -13.81 -7.66
C ARG A 368 5.82 -14.51 -7.66
N LEU A 369 4.71 -13.77 -7.58
CA LEU A 369 3.34 -14.31 -7.64
C LEU A 369 2.87 -14.63 -9.07
N GLU A 370 3.51 -14.08 -10.10
CA GLU A 370 3.38 -14.51 -11.51
C GLU A 370 4.30 -15.70 -11.84
N GLY A 371 5.20 -16.08 -10.92
CA GLY A 371 6.19 -17.13 -11.14
C GLY A 371 5.64 -18.56 -11.03
N PRO A 372 6.36 -19.58 -11.55
CA PRO A 372 5.92 -20.98 -11.63
C PRO A 372 5.83 -21.72 -10.28
N PHE A 373 5.98 -21.00 -9.17
CA PHE A 373 5.81 -21.49 -7.80
C PHE A 373 4.85 -20.59 -7.00
N ASN A 374 3.89 -19.98 -7.68
CA ASN A 374 2.81 -19.20 -7.08
C ASN A 374 1.77 -20.10 -6.38
N ILE A 375 0.89 -19.49 -5.59
CA ILE A 375 -0.05 -20.23 -4.74
C ILE A 375 -1.12 -21.00 -5.53
N GLU A 376 -1.55 -20.50 -6.70
CA GLU A 376 -2.48 -21.21 -7.60
C GLU A 376 -1.82 -22.51 -8.13
N SER A 377 -0.58 -22.43 -8.61
CA SER A 377 0.23 -23.57 -9.10
C SER A 377 0.57 -24.62 -8.03
N VAL A 378 0.38 -24.30 -6.74
CA VAL A 378 0.68 -25.20 -5.60
C VAL A 378 -0.61 -25.73 -4.97
N MET A 379 -1.68 -24.94 -4.92
CA MET A 379 -2.94 -25.32 -4.29
C MET A 379 -3.92 -26.03 -5.21
N ASP A 380 -4.04 -25.64 -6.49
CA ASP A 380 -4.97 -26.29 -7.41
C ASP A 380 -4.63 -27.79 -7.63
N PRO A 381 -3.36 -28.24 -7.74
CA PRO A 381 -3.02 -29.66 -7.88
C PRO A 381 -2.66 -30.34 -6.55
N ILE A 382 -2.98 -29.76 -5.38
CA ILE A 382 -2.56 -30.30 -4.07
C ILE A 382 -3.14 -31.69 -3.80
N ASP A 383 -4.36 -31.94 -4.28
CA ASP A 383 -5.08 -33.21 -4.19
C ASP A 383 -4.37 -34.31 -4.99
N VAL A 384 -3.98 -34.03 -6.23
CA VAL A 384 -3.15 -34.92 -7.06
C VAL A 384 -1.81 -35.17 -6.38
N LYS A 385 -1.17 -34.17 -5.78
CA LYS A 385 0.13 -34.35 -5.09
C LYS A 385 0.01 -35.23 -3.83
N ILE A 386 -1.05 -35.08 -3.04
CA ILE A 386 -1.28 -35.95 -1.88
C ILE A 386 -1.69 -37.36 -2.32
N SER A 387 -2.44 -37.50 -3.43
CA SER A 387 -2.73 -38.78 -4.08
C SER A 387 -1.44 -39.47 -4.58
N ASP A 388 -0.54 -38.75 -5.28
CA ASP A 388 0.77 -39.23 -5.71
C ASP A 388 1.58 -39.80 -4.51
N ALA A 389 1.59 -39.08 -3.39
CA ALA A 389 2.25 -39.54 -2.17
C ALA A 389 1.66 -40.85 -1.62
N ILE A 390 0.32 -40.93 -1.53
CA ILE A 390 -0.39 -42.15 -1.11
C ILE A 390 -0.05 -43.32 -2.04
N MET A 391 -0.06 -43.11 -3.37
CA MET A 391 0.31 -44.15 -4.34
C MET A 391 1.75 -44.65 -4.13
N ASN A 392 2.73 -43.75 -3.94
CA ASN A 392 4.13 -44.13 -3.66
C ASN A 392 4.24 -45.05 -2.43
N MET A 393 3.50 -44.78 -1.35
CA MET A 393 3.51 -45.61 -0.14
C MET A 393 2.76 -46.94 -0.33
N GLN A 394 1.72 -46.98 -1.16
CA GLN A 394 1.02 -48.23 -1.50
C GLN A 394 1.91 -49.15 -2.35
N GLU A 395 2.61 -48.62 -3.35
CA GLU A 395 3.52 -49.39 -4.22
C GLU A 395 4.76 -49.91 -3.47
N ASN A 396 5.36 -49.09 -2.60
CA ASN A 396 6.56 -49.46 -1.83
C ASN A 396 6.24 -50.15 -0.48
N SER A 397 4.95 -50.33 -0.17
CA SER A 397 4.39 -50.88 1.08
C SER A 397 5.17 -52.06 1.68
N MET A 398 5.49 -53.07 0.87
CA MET A 398 6.20 -54.27 1.32
C MET A 398 7.65 -53.97 1.73
N GLN A 399 8.36 -53.10 0.99
CA GLN A 399 9.74 -52.72 1.31
C GLN A 399 9.81 -51.87 2.58
N VAL A 400 8.86 -50.93 2.74
CA VAL A 400 8.72 -50.10 3.94
C VAL A 400 8.45 -51.00 5.15
N SER A 401 7.46 -51.89 5.05
CA SER A 401 7.09 -52.80 6.15
C SER A 401 8.22 -53.75 6.53
N GLN A 402 8.93 -54.33 5.56
CA GLN A 402 10.09 -55.20 5.83
C GLN A 402 11.22 -54.47 6.59
N LYS A 403 11.60 -53.27 6.16
CA LYS A 403 12.65 -52.48 6.85
C LYS A 403 12.20 -51.98 8.22
N VAL A 404 10.93 -51.61 8.37
CA VAL A 404 10.34 -51.25 9.68
C VAL A 404 10.34 -52.45 10.63
N PHE A 405 9.99 -53.67 10.18
CA PHE A 405 10.03 -54.86 11.04
C PHE A 405 11.47 -55.27 11.42
N GLN A 406 12.45 -54.96 10.57
CA GLN A 406 13.88 -55.15 10.88
C GLN A 406 14.40 -54.12 11.91
N GLY A 407 13.89 -52.88 11.88
CA GLY A 407 14.31 -51.80 12.78
C GLY A 407 13.58 -51.75 14.13
N CYS A 408 12.24 -51.82 14.09
CA CYS A 408 11.35 -51.76 15.27
C CYS A 408 10.99 -53.14 15.85
N GLY A 409 11.49 -54.22 15.25
CA GLY A 409 11.15 -55.59 15.60
C GLY A 409 9.82 -56.07 15.00
N GLN A 410 9.58 -57.37 15.09
CA GLN A 410 8.38 -58.01 14.53
C GLN A 410 7.13 -57.61 15.35
N PRO A 411 6.11 -56.99 14.73
CA PRO A 411 4.89 -56.58 15.43
C PRO A 411 4.04 -57.79 15.83
N LYS A 412 3.21 -57.61 16.88
CA LYS A 412 2.30 -58.65 17.38
C LYS A 412 1.22 -58.95 16.33
N THR A 413 1.09 -60.21 15.93
CA THR A 413 -0.01 -60.67 15.07
C THR A 413 -1.33 -60.59 15.82
N LEU A 414 -2.42 -60.28 15.10
CA LEU A 414 -3.77 -60.46 15.63
C LEU A 414 -4.06 -61.96 15.74
N ALA A 415 -4.37 -62.44 16.95
CA ALA A 415 -4.67 -63.85 17.18
C ALA A 415 -5.93 -64.25 16.39
N GLN A 416 -5.82 -65.30 15.56
CA GLN A 416 -6.86 -65.68 14.60
C GLN A 416 -8.12 -66.24 15.29
N GLY A 417 -9.10 -65.37 15.56
CA GLY A 417 -10.47 -65.77 15.81
C GLY A 417 -11.05 -66.52 14.60
N ARG A 418 -11.68 -67.68 14.84
CA ARG A 418 -12.18 -68.55 13.76
C ARG A 418 -13.32 -67.93 12.97
N THR A 419 -13.02 -67.56 11.73
CA THR A 419 -13.93 -67.58 10.56
C THR A 419 -15.37 -67.10 10.77
N ALA A 420 -15.62 -65.82 10.50
CA ALA A 420 -16.69 -65.48 9.58
C ALA A 420 -16.10 -65.40 8.17
N ARG A 421 -16.86 -65.74 7.12
CA ARG A 421 -16.45 -65.40 5.75
C ARG A 421 -16.66 -63.89 5.57
N SER A 422 -15.58 -63.12 5.71
CA SER A 422 -15.56 -61.79 5.09
C SER A 422 -15.83 -61.96 3.60
N VAL A 423 -16.65 -61.07 3.04
CA VAL A 423 -16.70 -60.91 1.59
C VAL A 423 -15.29 -60.61 1.11
N SER A 424 -14.90 -61.15 -0.04
CA SER A 424 -13.67 -60.75 -0.73
C SER A 424 -13.80 -59.28 -1.16
N GLU A 425 -13.56 -58.35 -0.26
CA GLU A 425 -13.42 -56.92 -0.55
C GLU A 425 -12.05 -56.70 -1.22
N SER A 426 -11.95 -57.16 -2.47
CA SER A 426 -10.82 -56.94 -3.38
C SER A 426 -10.69 -55.46 -3.82
N GLY A 427 -11.25 -54.53 -3.03
CA GLY A 427 -11.30 -53.09 -3.30
C GLY A 427 -9.93 -52.40 -3.28
N PHE A 428 -8.90 -53.02 -2.70
CA PHE A 428 -7.52 -52.53 -2.84
C PHE A 428 -6.94 -52.75 -4.26
N SER A 429 -7.63 -53.53 -5.10
CA SER A 429 -7.39 -53.61 -6.55
C SER A 429 -8.36 -52.73 -7.35
N ALA A 430 -8.80 -51.61 -6.76
CA ALA A 430 -9.49 -50.57 -7.50
C ALA A 430 -8.57 -50.04 -8.60
N ARG A 431 -8.85 -50.44 -9.85
CA ARG A 431 -8.07 -50.04 -11.02
C ARG A 431 -8.28 -48.55 -11.28
N PHE A 432 -7.44 -47.73 -10.66
CA PHE A 432 -7.54 -46.27 -10.63
C PHE A 432 -7.86 -45.71 -12.01
N ARG A 433 -9.04 -45.07 -12.15
CA ARG A 433 -9.27 -44.15 -13.26
C ARG A 433 -8.34 -42.97 -13.04
N PRO A 434 -7.54 -42.55 -14.02
CA PRO A 434 -6.86 -41.27 -13.96
C PRO A 434 -7.90 -40.18 -13.70
N TYR A 435 -7.75 -39.45 -12.60
CA TYR A 435 -8.43 -38.17 -12.46
C TYR A 435 -7.79 -37.24 -13.48
N ASN A 436 -8.54 -36.95 -14.55
CA ASN A 436 -8.17 -35.89 -15.47
C ASN A 436 -8.63 -34.59 -14.80
N PRO A 437 -7.74 -33.66 -14.42
CA PRO A 437 -8.16 -32.40 -13.83
C PRO A 437 -9.14 -31.69 -14.77
N GLU A 438 -10.18 -31.07 -14.21
CA GLU A 438 -10.90 -30.03 -14.92
C GLU A 438 -9.96 -28.82 -14.98
N GLU A 439 -9.15 -28.74 -16.05
CA GLU A 439 -8.26 -27.61 -16.28
C GLU A 439 -9.09 -26.32 -16.25
N ARG A 440 -8.95 -25.52 -15.19
CA ARG A 440 -9.40 -24.13 -15.18
C ARG A 440 -8.86 -23.47 -16.45
N PRO A 441 -9.71 -22.87 -17.29
CA PRO A 441 -9.29 -22.48 -18.64
C PRO A 441 -8.21 -21.40 -18.57
N THR A 442 -6.97 -21.82 -18.81
CA THR A 442 -5.78 -20.99 -18.97
C THR A 442 -5.84 -20.26 -20.32
N THR A 443 -6.85 -19.42 -20.46
CA THR A 443 -7.03 -18.52 -21.61
C THR A 443 -5.75 -17.69 -21.83
N ALA A 444 -5.50 -17.25 -23.06
CA ALA A 444 -4.33 -16.44 -23.42
C ALA A 444 -4.20 -15.08 -22.68
N ALA A 445 -5.12 -14.75 -21.77
CA ALA A 445 -5.09 -13.62 -20.86
C ALA A 445 -4.76 -14.02 -19.40
N GLY A 446 -4.04 -15.13 -19.20
CA GLY A 446 -3.59 -15.61 -17.88
C GLY A 446 -4.71 -16.17 -16.99
N THR A 447 -4.33 -16.57 -15.78
CA THR A 447 -5.26 -17.02 -14.72
C THR A 447 -6.02 -15.85 -14.09
N SER A 448 -6.80 -16.13 -13.04
CA SER A 448 -7.43 -15.08 -12.23
C SER A 448 -6.40 -14.31 -11.38
N LEU A 449 -5.37 -15.00 -10.86
CA LEU A 449 -4.26 -14.38 -10.13
C LEU A 449 -3.42 -13.47 -11.03
N ASP A 450 -3.05 -13.91 -12.24
CA ASP A 450 -2.23 -13.12 -13.17
C ASP A 450 -2.82 -11.74 -13.44
N ARG A 451 -4.15 -11.67 -13.63
CA ARG A 451 -4.89 -10.42 -13.88
C ARG A 451 -4.93 -9.52 -12.64
N LEU A 452 -5.13 -10.11 -11.46
CA LEU A 452 -5.10 -9.38 -10.19
C LEU A 452 -3.70 -8.80 -9.92
N VAL A 453 -2.64 -9.57 -10.17
CA VAL A 453 -1.25 -9.14 -9.96
C VAL A 453 -0.83 -8.09 -10.99
N THR A 454 -1.18 -8.26 -12.27
CA THR A 454 -0.91 -7.28 -13.34
C THR A 454 -1.53 -5.92 -13.02
N ASP A 455 -2.83 -5.88 -12.69
CA ASP A 455 -3.54 -4.66 -12.29
C ASP A 455 -2.88 -3.99 -11.07
N VAL A 456 -2.54 -4.77 -10.03
CA VAL A 456 -1.89 -4.20 -8.84
C VAL A 456 -0.48 -3.69 -9.15
N LYS A 457 0.29 -4.34 -10.05
CA LYS A 457 1.59 -3.82 -10.50
C LYS A 457 1.46 -2.47 -11.21
N GLU A 458 0.40 -2.22 -11.96
CA GLU A 458 0.12 -0.87 -12.49
C GLU A 458 -0.19 0.15 -11.39
N LYS A 459 -0.99 -0.24 -10.39
CA LYS A 459 -1.36 0.66 -9.29
C LYS A 459 -0.21 0.94 -8.32
N LEU A 460 0.67 -0.02 -8.07
CA LEU A 460 1.92 0.18 -7.33
C LEU A 460 2.84 1.17 -8.07
N LYS A 461 2.96 1.06 -9.40
CA LYS A 461 3.70 2.04 -10.24
C LYS A 461 3.09 3.43 -10.18
N GLN A 462 1.76 3.55 -10.22
CA GLN A 462 1.02 4.81 -10.07
C GLN A 462 1.12 5.42 -8.65
N ALA A 463 1.38 4.60 -7.63
CA ALA A 463 1.57 5.05 -6.25
C ALA A 463 2.99 5.58 -5.93
N LYS A 464 3.98 5.37 -6.81
CA LYS A 464 5.35 5.87 -6.60
C LYS A 464 5.39 7.39 -6.61
N LYS A 465 6.32 7.99 -5.84
CA LYS A 465 6.48 9.44 -5.67
C LYS A 465 5.24 10.21 -5.18
N PHE A 466 4.25 9.54 -4.59
CA PHE A 466 3.03 10.20 -4.09
C PHE A 466 3.35 11.34 -3.10
N TRP A 467 4.15 11.06 -2.08
CA TRP A 467 4.48 12.05 -1.03
C TRP A 467 5.30 13.24 -1.57
N SER A 468 6.30 13.01 -2.44
CA SER A 468 7.09 14.10 -3.04
C SER A 468 6.36 14.93 -4.09
N SER A 469 5.29 14.39 -4.71
CA SER A 469 4.45 15.11 -5.70
C SER A 469 3.21 15.79 -5.10
N LEU A 470 2.75 15.36 -3.91
CA LEU A 470 1.56 15.89 -3.24
C LEU A 470 1.52 17.44 -3.16
N PRO A 471 2.59 18.18 -2.79
CA PRO A 471 2.58 19.65 -2.83
C PRO A 471 2.28 20.25 -4.20
N GLY A 472 2.78 19.63 -5.28
CA GLY A 472 2.53 20.06 -6.66
C GLY A 472 1.11 19.75 -7.11
N ASN A 473 0.62 18.54 -6.78
CA ASN A 473 -0.75 18.13 -7.11
C ASN A 473 -1.79 19.04 -6.43
N ILE A 474 -1.54 19.48 -5.18
CA ILE A 474 -2.37 20.46 -4.49
C ILE A 474 -2.29 21.84 -5.17
N CYS A 475 -1.08 22.36 -5.42
CA CYS A 475 -0.92 23.69 -6.01
C CYS A 475 -1.32 23.79 -7.49
N ASN A 476 -1.46 22.67 -8.20
CA ASN A 476 -2.00 22.61 -9.56
C ASN A 476 -3.54 22.67 -9.63
N ASP A 477 -4.28 22.53 -8.51
CA ASP A 477 -5.72 22.82 -8.52
C ASP A 477 -5.93 24.34 -8.72
N GLU A 478 -6.77 24.72 -9.70
CA GLU A 478 -7.15 26.11 -9.94
C GLU A 478 -7.81 26.76 -8.72
N LYS A 479 -8.40 26.01 -7.79
CA LYS A 479 -8.91 26.54 -6.51
C LYS A 479 -7.79 27.03 -5.60
N MET A 480 -6.57 26.51 -5.78
CA MET A 480 -5.44 26.65 -4.85
C MET A 480 -4.39 27.66 -5.32
N SER A 481 -4.12 27.76 -6.62
CA SER A 481 -3.19 28.76 -7.18
C SER A 481 -3.62 29.21 -8.59
N VAL A 482 -2.89 30.16 -9.21
CA VAL A 482 -3.08 30.51 -10.64
C VAL A 482 -2.34 29.57 -11.60
N GLY A 483 -1.73 28.48 -11.09
CA GLY A 483 -0.87 27.60 -11.87
C GLY A 483 0.40 28.31 -12.38
N THR A 484 1.06 27.71 -13.36
CA THR A 484 2.32 28.20 -13.96
C THR A 484 2.14 29.25 -15.06
N VAL A 485 0.91 29.59 -15.44
CA VAL A 485 0.63 30.44 -16.61
C VAL A 485 0.73 31.95 -16.29
N ASN A 486 0.32 32.35 -15.08
CA ASN A 486 0.17 33.77 -14.70
C ASN A 486 1.10 34.17 -13.53
N GLU A 487 2.36 33.73 -13.53
CA GLU A 487 3.34 33.99 -12.45
C GLU A 487 3.57 35.48 -12.11
N ASN A 488 3.20 36.42 -12.99
CA ASN A 488 3.46 37.85 -12.81
C ASN A 488 2.34 38.61 -12.09
N GLU A 489 1.14 38.03 -11.97
CA GLU A 489 -0.07 38.73 -11.49
C GLU A 489 -0.82 37.97 -10.38
N CYS A 490 -0.10 37.20 -9.58
CA CYS A 490 -0.61 36.35 -8.51
C CYS A 490 -0.33 36.92 -7.11
N TRP A 491 -0.86 36.31 -6.05
CA TRP A 491 -0.54 36.68 -4.67
C TRP A 491 0.77 36.04 -4.25
N ASN A 492 1.76 36.86 -3.89
CA ASN A 492 3.10 36.41 -3.50
C ASN A 492 3.32 36.35 -1.98
N GLY A 493 2.25 36.43 -1.18
CA GLY A 493 2.32 36.52 0.28
C GLY A 493 2.45 37.94 0.84
N SER A 494 2.58 38.97 -0.02
CA SER A 494 2.65 40.38 0.40
C SER A 494 1.85 41.35 -0.47
N ALA A 495 1.76 41.09 -1.78
CA ALA A 495 1.05 41.89 -2.78
C ALA A 495 0.59 41.03 -3.97
N LYS A 496 -0.18 41.63 -4.89
CA LYS A 496 -0.34 41.10 -6.26
C LYS A 496 0.93 41.43 -7.05
N SER A 497 1.81 40.46 -7.23
CA SER A 497 3.11 40.60 -7.91
C SER A 497 3.71 39.21 -8.18
N ARG A 498 4.88 39.16 -8.81
CA ARG A 498 5.66 37.94 -8.95
C ARG A 498 6.13 37.39 -7.60
N TYR A 499 6.37 36.08 -7.55
CA TYR A 499 7.08 35.41 -6.47
C TYR A 499 8.51 35.06 -6.91
N ASP A 500 9.51 35.64 -6.23
CA ASP A 500 10.92 35.60 -6.68
C ASP A 500 11.79 34.56 -5.96
N PHE A 501 11.31 33.94 -4.89
CA PHE A 501 12.08 32.92 -4.16
C PHE A 501 12.08 31.56 -4.88
N ALA A 502 13.22 30.86 -4.81
CA ALA A 502 13.36 29.52 -5.33
C ALA A 502 12.54 28.49 -4.54
N VAL A 503 12.20 27.38 -5.19
CA VAL A 503 11.49 26.24 -4.57
C VAL A 503 12.44 25.42 -3.68
N THR A 504 12.01 25.20 -2.44
CA THR A 504 12.67 24.37 -1.42
C THR A 504 12.73 22.88 -1.78
N GLY A 505 13.67 22.14 -1.19
CA GLY A 505 13.77 20.68 -1.35
C GLY A 505 12.63 19.89 -0.67
N ASN A 506 12.56 18.57 -0.91
CA ASN A 506 11.58 17.69 -0.25
C ASN A 506 12.06 17.22 1.13
N GLY A 507 11.13 16.85 2.01
CA GLY A 507 11.42 16.34 3.36
C GLY A 507 11.79 17.42 4.37
N LEU A 508 11.89 17.02 5.65
CA LEU A 508 12.01 17.90 6.80
C LEU A 508 13.32 18.69 6.78
N ALA A 509 14.45 18.01 6.58
CA ALA A 509 15.78 18.63 6.55
C ALA A 509 15.94 19.70 5.44
N SER A 510 15.13 19.66 4.38
CA SER A 510 15.15 20.65 3.30
C SER A 510 14.47 21.98 3.65
N GLN A 511 13.74 22.06 4.78
CA GLN A 511 12.94 23.24 5.13
C GLN A 511 13.68 24.30 5.96
N VAL A 512 14.95 24.07 6.34
CA VAL A 512 15.74 25.01 7.17
C VAL A 512 15.77 26.44 6.59
N ASN A 513 15.78 26.55 5.25
CA ASN A 513 15.81 27.82 4.53
C ASN A 513 14.49 28.09 3.78
N ASN A 514 13.35 27.58 4.28
CA ASN A 514 12.04 27.85 3.66
C ASN A 514 11.60 29.29 3.96
N PRO A 515 11.36 30.15 2.94
CA PRO A 515 11.05 31.56 3.14
C PRO A 515 9.63 31.81 3.68
N GLU A 516 8.73 30.82 3.63
CA GLU A 516 7.31 31.00 3.99
C GLU A 516 6.89 30.27 5.25
N VAL A 517 7.63 29.22 5.65
CA VAL A 517 7.30 28.38 6.82
C VAL A 517 8.55 28.16 7.65
N GLU A 518 8.56 28.70 8.86
CA GLU A 518 9.54 28.33 9.88
C GLU A 518 9.27 26.89 10.33
N VAL A 519 10.21 25.98 10.08
CA VAL A 519 10.07 24.55 10.38
C VAL A 519 11.17 24.10 11.33
N ASP A 520 10.78 23.66 12.53
CA ASP A 520 11.69 23.09 13.50
C ASP A 520 12.10 21.66 13.08
N ILE A 521 13.20 21.56 12.35
CA ILE A 521 13.74 20.28 11.88
C ILE A 521 14.22 19.35 13.00
N THR A 522 14.32 19.82 14.24
CA THR A 522 14.73 19.00 15.39
C THR A 522 13.57 18.21 16.01
N LYS A 523 12.32 18.56 15.68
CA LYS A 523 11.10 17.95 16.23
C LYS A 523 10.26 17.28 15.12
N PRO A 524 10.68 16.10 14.60
CA PRO A 524 9.89 15.34 13.64
C PRO A 524 8.60 14.81 14.27
N ASP A 525 7.56 14.67 13.45
CA ASP A 525 6.27 14.12 13.90
C ASP A 525 6.38 12.61 14.20
N MET A 526 5.91 12.20 15.38
CA MET A 526 6.04 10.82 15.86
C MET A 526 5.07 9.83 15.19
N VAL A 527 3.89 10.29 14.72
CA VAL A 527 2.96 9.46 13.95
C VAL A 527 3.56 9.13 12.59
N ILE A 528 4.17 10.13 11.96
CA ILE A 528 4.95 10.00 10.72
C ILE A 528 6.13 9.04 10.92
N ARG A 529 6.93 9.24 11.97
CA ARG A 529 8.09 8.37 12.27
C ARG A 529 7.66 6.91 12.55
N ARG A 530 6.52 6.68 13.23
CA ARG A 530 5.94 5.33 13.39
C ARG A 530 5.52 4.71 12.05
N GLN A 531 4.99 5.50 11.10
CA GLN A 531 4.63 5.00 9.77
C GLN A 531 5.87 4.70 8.90
N ILE A 532 6.93 5.50 9.00
CA ILE A 532 8.24 5.24 8.38
C ILE A 532 8.81 3.90 8.87
N MET A 533 8.73 3.61 10.17
CA MET A 533 9.17 2.32 10.72
C MET A 533 8.26 1.16 10.29
N ALA A 534 6.94 1.35 10.19
CA ALA A 534 6.03 0.35 9.67
C ALA A 534 6.34 -0.02 8.19
N LEU A 535 6.64 0.97 7.34
CA LEU A 535 7.09 0.73 5.96
C LEU A 535 8.41 -0.04 5.93
N ARG A 536 9.37 0.26 6.81
CA ARG A 536 10.66 -0.46 6.91
C ARG A 536 10.49 -1.93 7.33
N VAL A 537 9.70 -2.19 8.36
CA VAL A 537 9.39 -3.56 8.81
C VAL A 537 8.72 -4.34 7.67
N MET A 538 7.68 -3.77 7.05
CA MET A 538 6.97 -4.42 5.95
C MET A 538 7.86 -4.63 4.71
N THR A 539 8.75 -3.68 4.40
CA THR A 539 9.79 -3.78 3.36
C THR A 539 10.72 -4.96 3.62
N ASN A 540 11.16 -5.17 4.86
CA ASN A 540 12.02 -6.30 5.21
C ASN A 540 11.26 -7.64 5.13
N LYS A 541 10.01 -7.69 5.60
CA LYS A 541 9.14 -8.87 5.43
C LYS A 541 8.96 -9.21 3.93
N LEU A 542 8.71 -8.22 3.07
CA LEU A 542 8.61 -8.39 1.61
C LEU A 542 9.90 -8.90 0.97
N LYS A 543 11.08 -8.39 1.36
CA LYS A 543 12.38 -8.85 0.85
C LYS A 543 12.67 -10.29 1.23
N ASN A 544 12.38 -10.69 2.48
CA ASN A 544 12.50 -12.09 2.91
C ASN A 544 11.54 -13.01 2.13
N ALA A 545 10.28 -12.59 1.96
CA ALA A 545 9.29 -13.31 1.16
C ALA A 545 9.69 -13.46 -0.32
N TYR A 546 10.28 -12.42 -0.91
CA TYR A 546 10.85 -12.46 -2.26
C TYR A 546 12.02 -13.44 -2.37
N SER A 547 12.93 -13.46 -1.38
CA SER A 547 14.00 -14.46 -1.29
C SER A 547 13.47 -15.89 -1.09
N GLY A 548 12.30 -16.03 -0.48
CA GLY A 548 11.75 -17.33 -0.07
C GLY A 548 12.40 -17.87 1.21
N ASN A 549 12.84 -16.95 2.07
CA ASN A 549 13.20 -17.20 3.46
C ASN A 549 11.93 -17.10 4.33
N ASP A 550 11.99 -17.62 5.55
CA ASP A 550 10.95 -17.38 6.54
C ASP A 550 10.83 -15.89 6.90
N VAL A 551 9.62 -15.53 7.32
CA VAL A 551 9.23 -14.17 7.68
C VAL A 551 8.66 -14.23 9.08
N ASP A 552 9.37 -13.67 10.06
CA ASP A 552 8.86 -13.63 11.43
C ASP A 552 7.64 -12.71 11.51
N PHE A 553 6.46 -13.33 11.60
CA PHE A 553 5.18 -12.63 11.77
C PHE A 553 4.92 -12.29 13.23
N ILE A 554 5.89 -11.65 13.89
CA ILE A 554 5.60 -10.89 15.11
C ILE A 554 4.66 -9.75 14.69
N ASP A 555 3.47 -9.73 15.29
CA ASP A 555 2.40 -8.77 15.03
C ASP A 555 2.56 -7.54 15.94
N ILE A 556 3.01 -6.43 15.35
CA ILE A 556 3.25 -5.16 16.05
C ILE A 556 1.94 -4.36 16.20
N SER A 557 0.84 -5.06 16.48
CA SER A 557 -0.51 -4.49 16.67
C SER A 557 -0.82 -4.15 18.13
N GLU A 558 -0.21 -4.84 19.10
CA GLU A 558 -0.56 -4.70 20.53
C GLU A 558 0.65 -4.43 21.45
N GLU A 559 1.44 -3.40 21.13
CA GLU A 559 2.18 -2.64 22.15
C GLU A 559 1.50 -1.28 22.36
N SER A 560 0.57 -1.25 23.34
CA SER A 560 -0.10 -0.03 23.81
C SER A 560 -0.68 -0.14 25.24
N SER A 561 -0.13 -1.03 26.08
CA SER A 561 -0.39 -1.10 27.53
C SER A 561 0.82 -1.74 28.21
N GLY A 562 1.70 -0.91 28.79
CA GLY A 562 3.00 -1.36 29.30
C GLY A 562 3.75 -0.28 30.06
N GLU A 563 3.05 0.47 30.91
CA GLU A 563 3.68 1.47 31.79
C GLU A 563 4.34 0.76 32.99
N GLU A 564 5.54 0.25 32.76
CA GLU A 564 6.44 -0.18 33.83
C GLU A 564 6.89 1.06 34.63
N SER A 565 6.58 1.11 35.92
CA SER A 565 7.02 2.18 36.82
C SER A 565 7.22 1.67 38.24
N GLY A 566 8.34 0.98 38.43
CA GLY A 566 8.83 0.61 39.76
C GLY A 566 9.78 1.67 40.32
N SER A 567 9.37 2.32 41.40
CA SER A 567 10.31 2.95 42.35
C SER A 567 9.70 2.93 43.75
N GLY A 568 10.39 2.31 44.71
CA GLY A 568 9.98 2.31 46.11
C GLY A 568 10.64 3.46 46.89
N CYS A 569 9.86 4.12 47.74
CA CYS A 569 10.34 5.03 48.77
C CYS A 569 9.61 4.71 50.09
N GLU A 570 10.30 4.87 51.21
CA GLU A 570 9.80 4.46 52.53
C GLU A 570 8.88 5.50 53.19
N LEU A 571 8.09 5.04 54.16
CA LEU A 571 7.55 5.80 55.31
C LEU A 571 6.96 7.22 55.05
N GLN A 572 5.62 7.33 55.07
CA GLN A 572 4.89 7.84 56.25
C GLN A 572 3.35 7.78 56.07
N GLN A 573 2.64 7.30 57.11
CA GLN A 573 1.19 7.43 57.39
C GLN A 573 0.16 7.20 56.27
N CYS A 574 -0.54 6.07 56.35
CA CYS A 574 -1.90 5.90 55.82
C CYS A 574 -2.95 6.20 56.91
N SER A 575 -4.01 6.94 56.57
CA SER A 575 -5.37 6.76 57.14
C SER A 575 -6.42 7.26 56.14
N PRO A 576 -7.66 6.73 56.14
CA PRO A 576 -8.54 6.79 54.96
C PRO A 576 -9.80 7.65 55.16
N GLU A 577 -10.41 8.07 54.05
CA GLU A 577 -11.87 8.26 53.95
C GLU A 577 -12.31 8.42 52.47
N PHE A 578 -13.11 7.47 51.96
CA PHE A 578 -14.47 7.67 51.42
C PHE A 578 -14.97 6.40 50.70
N GLU A 579 -16.13 5.89 51.12
CA GLU A 579 -16.79 4.73 50.52
C GLU A 579 -17.77 5.12 49.40
N PHE A 580 -18.02 4.21 48.46
CA PHE A 580 -19.33 4.16 47.80
C PHE A 580 -19.68 2.72 47.31
N ASN A 581 -20.53 2.03 48.07
CA ASN A 581 -21.31 0.88 47.61
C ASN A 581 -22.53 1.40 46.79
N ALA A 582 -23.24 0.69 45.91
CA ALA A 582 -23.30 -0.72 45.50
C ALA A 582 -23.71 -0.76 43.99
N THR A 583 -24.11 -1.85 43.29
CA THR A 583 -24.62 -3.19 43.67
C THR A 583 -24.46 -4.15 42.49
N GLU A 584 -24.24 -5.44 42.73
CA GLU A 584 -24.47 -6.50 41.72
C GLU A 584 -25.94 -6.94 41.69
N VAL A 585 -26.44 -7.40 40.54
CA VAL A 585 -27.58 -8.33 40.46
C VAL A 585 -27.29 -9.41 39.42
N THR A 586 -27.10 -10.64 39.89
CA THR A 586 -26.96 -11.84 39.05
C THR A 586 -28.31 -12.49 38.78
N ARG A 587 -28.49 -13.12 37.60
CA ARG A 587 -29.24 -14.39 37.50
C ARG A 587 -28.92 -15.21 36.25
N ASN A 588 -28.84 -16.53 36.44
CA ASN A 588 -28.58 -17.53 35.40
C ASN A 588 -29.82 -17.93 34.58
N SER A 589 -29.55 -18.51 33.40
CA SER A 589 -30.44 -19.28 32.54
C SER A 589 -31.13 -20.47 33.24
N ASN A 590 -32.34 -20.85 32.81
CA ASN A 590 -32.66 -22.25 32.41
C ASN A 590 -34.06 -22.47 31.79
N LYS A 591 -34.05 -22.84 30.49
CA LYS A 591 -34.78 -23.87 29.73
C LYS A 591 -36.13 -24.50 30.21
N SER A 592 -36.91 -24.96 29.20
CA SER A 592 -38.00 -25.98 29.20
C SER A 592 -39.43 -25.47 29.50
N ASP A 593 -40.53 -25.94 28.84
CA ASP A 593 -40.66 -26.77 27.62
C ASP A 593 -42.09 -26.77 26.98
N LYS A 594 -42.22 -27.43 25.81
CA LYS A 594 -43.45 -28.00 25.14
C LYS A 594 -44.47 -27.16 24.34
N ASN A 595 -44.63 -27.61 23.08
CA ASN A 595 -45.85 -27.82 22.27
C ASN A 595 -46.70 -26.61 21.77
N VAL A 596 -46.70 -26.27 20.47
CA VAL A 596 -47.40 -26.92 19.31
C VAL A 596 -48.92 -26.59 19.31
N ASN A 597 -49.50 -25.88 18.32
CA ASN A 597 -49.48 -26.21 16.88
C ASN A 597 -49.85 -25.03 15.91
N THR A 598 -49.69 -25.27 14.59
CA THR A 598 -50.37 -24.61 13.44
C THR A 598 -50.47 -23.07 13.32
N SER A 599 -49.65 -22.47 12.44
CA SER A 599 -50.09 -21.95 11.13
C SER A 599 -48.94 -21.24 10.38
N ALA A 600 -48.92 -21.29 9.05
CA ALA A 600 -47.85 -20.71 8.23
C ALA A 600 -48.36 -19.55 7.37
N ALA A 601 -47.67 -18.42 7.40
CA ALA A 601 -47.92 -17.26 6.56
C ALA A 601 -46.59 -16.72 6.00
N ALA A 602 -46.41 -16.80 4.68
CA ALA A 602 -45.16 -16.43 4.02
C ALA A 602 -45.02 -14.90 3.85
N ARG A 603 -43.81 -14.37 4.04
CA ARG A 603 -43.45 -12.97 3.73
C ARG A 603 -42.51 -12.92 2.54
N SER A 604 -43.04 -12.73 1.34
CA SER A 604 -42.25 -12.53 0.11
C SER A 604 -43.08 -11.83 -0.97
N GLY A 605 -42.97 -10.51 -1.12
CA GLY A 605 -43.82 -9.77 -2.07
C GLY A 605 -43.76 -8.24 -2.05
N LEU A 606 -42.57 -7.63 -1.96
CA LEU A 606 -42.43 -6.16 -1.92
C LEU A 606 -41.42 -5.55 -2.92
N SER A 607 -40.77 -6.38 -3.76
CA SER A 607 -39.77 -5.91 -4.74
C SER A 607 -40.35 -5.62 -6.13
N GLN A 608 -41.40 -6.34 -6.56
CA GLN A 608 -41.93 -6.23 -7.94
C GLN A 608 -42.83 -5.00 -8.19
N ALA A 609 -43.50 -4.47 -7.16
CA ALA A 609 -44.38 -3.30 -7.32
C ALA A 609 -43.61 -2.01 -7.69
N ALA A 610 -42.40 -1.84 -7.16
CA ALA A 610 -41.56 -0.66 -7.43
C ALA A 610 -41.07 -0.59 -8.89
N LEU A 611 -40.82 -1.74 -9.52
CA LEU A 611 -40.36 -1.83 -10.91
C LEU A 611 -41.45 -1.49 -11.94
N LEU A 612 -42.72 -1.76 -11.63
CA LEU A 612 -43.83 -1.43 -12.54
C LEU A 612 -44.14 0.07 -12.56
N LEU A 613 -44.02 0.76 -11.41
CA LEU A 613 -44.24 2.20 -11.30
C LEU A 613 -43.19 3.02 -12.07
N SER A 614 -41.92 2.61 -12.07
CA SER A 614 -40.86 3.32 -12.81
C SER A 614 -40.98 3.16 -14.33
N ILE A 615 -41.48 2.01 -14.82
CA ILE A 615 -41.75 1.79 -16.25
C ILE A 615 -42.90 2.69 -16.73
N LEU A 616 -43.98 2.82 -15.96
CA LEU A 616 -45.11 3.71 -16.28
C LEU A 616 -44.68 5.18 -16.32
N PHE A 617 -43.80 5.63 -15.42
CA PHE A 617 -43.30 7.00 -15.41
C PHE A 617 -42.45 7.32 -16.66
N LEU A 618 -41.60 6.38 -17.09
CA LEU A 618 -40.81 6.51 -18.31
C LEU A 618 -41.65 6.44 -19.60
N ALA A 619 -42.77 5.72 -19.59
CA ALA A 619 -43.73 5.72 -20.69
C ALA A 619 -44.43 7.08 -20.83
N MET A 620 -44.92 7.65 -19.72
CA MET A 620 -45.56 8.98 -19.70
C MET A 620 -44.59 10.09 -20.17
N GLN A 621 -43.32 10.05 -19.73
CA GLN A 621 -42.31 11.02 -20.19
C GLN A 621 -41.97 10.93 -21.70
N ARG A 622 -42.36 9.85 -22.39
CA ARG A 622 -42.19 9.69 -23.85
C ARG A 622 -43.40 10.14 -24.69
N GLN A 623 -44.52 10.53 -24.07
CA GLN A 623 -45.66 11.13 -24.76
C GLN A 623 -45.76 12.65 -24.55
N TRP A 624 -44.79 13.26 -23.85
CA TRP A 624 -44.69 14.70 -23.58
C TRP A 624 -43.35 15.29 -24.08
N ARG A 625 -42.87 14.79 -25.23
CA ARG A 625 -41.76 15.33 -26.03
C ARG A 625 -42.04 15.12 -27.52
#